data_AF-A0A0L6WBB6-F1
#
_entry.id   AF-A0A0L6WBB6-F1
#
_cell.length_a   1.000
_cell.length_b   1.000
_cell.length_c   1.000
_cell.angle_alpha   90.00
_cell.angle_beta   90.00
_cell.angle_gamma   90.00
#
_symmetry.space_group_name_H-M   'P 1'
#
loop_
_entity.id
_entity.type
_entity.pdbx_description
1 polymer ?
#
loop_
_entity_poly.entity_id
_entity_poly.type
_entity_poly.pdbx_seq_one_letter_code
_entity_poly.pdbx_strand_id
1 'polypeptide(L)'
;MDNRHYDLLHDKYHQQGRVLKYSGDSRFWSTFAVGKKEYKPLANPPPPNSMYHKYGGLIARLELVDALVCFTYAIWIRDYAKRTCYRTSWSTIEAFLAWCKQKWLSEEVIDAERSFIGLIYMIEGFIYARKVAYLAESQLGEDVAKLYDSMRVEVDQAATKAEQAHLSTDLNLGLMAQKAQGTPPMLPSPASIAPTNSANSTPTTRDEGTPLPHPAAASASQQRPPLLPGQHPIRGKLLPQRYREAPIPADTMDAMLSVTSRVSLPFLQNIREQVNSTTAAAHCLREAQATLNLTTLVRFFPTTFARVINTTLLPTEEYEPDIEDEEGELYWPGQSITGEGLGWVCLLGKAMIKEFGKAYGYKGVDGVVPKPKPEEAGPGPNGFHSQQRSGSTPQGYTPRGNSALTTPP
;
A
#
# COMPACT_ATOMS: atom_id res chain seq x y z
N MET A 1 -0.77 -31.54 0.67
CA MET A 1 0.37 -31.42 1.61
C MET A 1 -0.15 -31.23 3.03
N ASP A 2 0.52 -31.82 4.02
CA ASP A 2 0.16 -31.70 5.45
C ASP A 2 0.57 -30.32 6.00
N ASN A 3 -0.25 -29.69 6.84
CA ASN A 3 0.06 -28.42 7.51
C ASN A 3 1.41 -28.47 8.23
N ARG A 4 1.77 -29.66 8.75
CA ARG A 4 3.05 -29.91 9.42
C ARG A 4 4.26 -29.68 8.51
N HIS A 5 4.14 -29.93 7.21
CA HIS A 5 5.20 -29.67 6.24
C HIS A 5 5.47 -28.16 6.11
N TYR A 6 4.41 -27.36 5.99
CA TYR A 6 4.54 -25.90 5.88
C TYR A 6 5.11 -25.27 7.15
N ASP A 7 4.75 -25.77 8.33
CA ASP A 7 5.33 -25.31 9.60
C ASP A 7 6.84 -25.60 9.65
N LEU A 8 7.28 -26.79 9.21
CA LEU A 8 8.70 -27.13 9.12
C LEU A 8 9.47 -26.23 8.15
N LEU A 9 8.89 -25.93 6.98
CA LEU A 9 9.51 -25.01 6.01
C LEU A 9 9.58 -23.59 6.58
N HIS A 10 8.50 -23.10 7.20
CA HIS A 10 8.49 -21.80 7.88
C HIS A 10 9.65 -21.72 8.89
N ASP A 11 9.78 -22.71 9.78
CA ASP A 11 10.80 -22.70 10.83
C ASP A 11 12.22 -22.79 10.25
N LYS A 12 12.42 -23.62 9.22
CA LYS A 12 13.69 -23.74 8.49
C LYS A 12 14.11 -22.37 7.94
N TYR A 13 13.29 -21.76 7.08
CA TYR A 13 13.68 -20.53 6.39
C TYR A 13 13.67 -19.30 7.31
N HIS A 14 12.78 -19.26 8.31
CA HIS A 14 12.84 -18.23 9.33
C HIS A 14 14.16 -18.29 10.11
N GLN A 15 14.60 -19.49 10.50
CA GLN A 15 15.88 -19.67 11.20
C GLN A 15 17.08 -19.35 10.30
N GLN A 16 17.06 -19.76 9.03
CA GLN A 16 18.09 -19.38 8.05
C GLN A 16 18.17 -17.86 7.87
N GLY A 17 17.02 -17.19 7.74
CA GLY A 17 16.94 -15.73 7.66
C GLY A 17 17.56 -15.04 8.87
N ARG A 18 17.38 -15.58 10.08
CA ARG A 18 17.99 -15.02 11.30
C ARG A 18 19.51 -15.12 11.30
N VAL A 19 20.07 -16.27 10.93
CA VAL A 19 21.53 -16.45 10.92
C VAL A 19 22.19 -15.64 9.82
N LEU A 20 21.58 -15.59 8.62
CA LEU A 20 22.05 -14.79 7.49
C LEU A 20 21.99 -13.29 7.81
N LYS A 21 20.89 -12.80 8.38
CA LYS A 21 20.77 -11.39 8.79
C LYS A 21 21.87 -10.98 9.77
N TYR A 22 22.10 -11.79 10.80
CA TYR A 22 23.16 -11.53 11.78
C TYR A 22 24.55 -11.54 11.13
N SER A 23 24.81 -12.53 10.26
CA SER A 23 26.07 -12.64 9.53
C SER A 23 26.30 -11.43 8.64
N GLY A 24 25.31 -11.05 7.83
CA GLY A 24 25.39 -9.93 6.90
C GLY A 24 25.65 -8.62 7.63
N ASP A 25 24.94 -8.35 8.72
CA ASP A 25 25.22 -7.16 9.55
C ASP A 25 26.65 -7.21 10.13
N SER A 26 27.03 -8.32 10.77
CA SER A 26 28.36 -8.46 11.40
C SER A 26 29.49 -8.25 10.40
N ARG A 27 29.36 -8.87 9.21
CA ARG A 27 30.34 -8.78 8.14
C ARG A 27 30.40 -7.37 7.56
N PHE A 28 29.26 -6.73 7.33
CA PHE A 28 29.19 -5.34 6.85
C PHE A 28 29.92 -4.38 7.79
N TRP A 29 29.72 -4.50 9.11
CA TRP A 29 30.44 -3.65 10.06
C TRP A 29 31.95 -3.95 10.13
N SER A 30 32.35 -5.17 9.80
CA SER A 30 33.77 -5.55 9.75
C SER A 30 34.52 -5.04 8.52
N THR A 31 33.83 -4.50 7.51
CA THR A 31 34.47 -3.98 6.30
C THR A 31 34.85 -2.51 6.38
N PHE A 32 34.44 -1.80 7.44
CA PHE A 32 34.89 -0.43 7.67
C PHE A 32 36.39 -0.38 8.01
N ALA A 33 37.03 0.76 7.75
CA ALA A 33 38.41 0.97 8.19
C ALA A 33 38.51 0.96 9.72
N VAL A 34 39.59 0.40 10.28
CA VAL A 34 39.79 0.18 11.73
C VAL A 34 39.62 1.44 12.59
N GLY A 35 39.87 2.63 12.03
CA GLY A 35 39.69 3.91 12.73
C GLY A 35 38.27 4.49 12.70
N LYS A 36 37.30 3.85 12.02
CA LYS A 36 35.90 4.31 11.96
C LYS A 36 35.14 3.80 13.19
N LYS A 37 34.25 4.63 13.73
CA LYS A 37 33.39 4.28 14.88
C LYS A 37 32.49 3.07 14.58
N GLU A 38 32.15 2.90 13.31
CA GLU A 38 31.31 1.85 12.77
C GLU A 38 32.02 0.49 12.67
N TYR A 39 33.36 0.48 12.71
CA TYR A 39 34.14 -0.74 12.57
C TYR A 39 33.92 -1.69 13.75
N LYS A 40 33.51 -2.91 13.42
CA LYS A 40 33.35 -4.00 14.38
C LYS A 40 34.07 -5.24 13.85
N PRO A 41 35.21 -5.65 14.45
CA PRO A 41 35.94 -6.81 13.97
C PRO A 41 35.13 -8.09 14.19
N LEU A 42 35.27 -9.04 13.26
CA LEU A 42 34.75 -10.39 13.44
C LEU A 42 35.61 -11.14 14.47
N ALA A 43 34.98 -11.98 15.29
CA ALA A 43 35.70 -12.83 16.24
C ALA A 43 36.69 -13.78 15.52
N ASN A 44 36.24 -14.36 14.41
CA ASN A 44 37.04 -15.22 13.53
C ASN A 44 37.00 -14.65 12.10
N PRO A 45 37.88 -13.69 11.76
CA PRO A 45 37.86 -13.06 10.45
C PRO A 45 38.26 -14.07 9.35
N PRO A 46 37.68 -13.96 8.14
CA PRO A 46 38.07 -14.83 7.03
C PRO A 46 39.55 -14.58 6.63
N PRO A 47 40.28 -15.60 6.17
CA PRO A 47 41.69 -15.46 5.78
C PRO A 47 41.87 -14.36 4.71
N PRO A 48 42.94 -13.55 4.73
CA PRO A 48 43.12 -12.41 3.82
C PRO A 48 43.02 -12.75 2.33
N ASN A 49 43.45 -13.94 1.93
CA ASN A 49 43.43 -14.39 0.54
C ASN A 49 42.08 -14.99 0.10
N SER A 50 41.14 -15.20 1.03
CA SER A 50 39.82 -15.77 0.72
C SER A 50 38.91 -14.76 0.03
N MET A 51 37.97 -15.26 -0.78
CA MET A 51 36.96 -14.41 -1.43
C MET A 51 36.08 -13.67 -0.40
N TYR A 52 35.83 -14.31 0.76
CA TYR A 52 35.12 -13.71 1.89
C TYR A 52 35.82 -12.50 2.53
N HIS A 53 37.14 -12.43 2.42
CA HIS A 53 37.89 -11.24 2.83
C HIS A 53 37.89 -10.18 1.73
N LYS A 54 38.21 -10.59 0.49
CA LYS A 54 38.33 -9.68 -0.67
C LYS A 54 37.01 -8.98 -1.02
N TYR A 55 35.89 -9.70 -0.95
CA TYR A 55 34.56 -9.23 -1.32
C TYR A 55 33.62 -9.13 -0.11
N GLY A 56 34.17 -8.86 1.08
CA GLY A 56 33.41 -8.89 2.34
C GLY A 56 32.15 -8.02 2.34
N GLY A 57 32.21 -6.83 1.73
CA GLY A 57 31.06 -5.90 1.66
C GLY A 57 29.94 -6.42 0.76
N LEU A 58 30.30 -6.92 -0.43
CA LEU A 58 29.34 -7.51 -1.37
C LEU A 58 28.70 -8.78 -0.78
N ILE A 59 29.50 -9.66 -0.18
CA ILE A 59 28.99 -10.87 0.47
C ILE A 59 28.06 -10.51 1.64
N ALA A 60 28.38 -9.49 2.42
CA ALA A 60 27.49 -9.00 3.46
C ALA A 60 26.14 -8.53 2.89
N ARG A 61 26.14 -7.79 1.77
CA ARG A 61 24.92 -7.37 1.07
C ARG A 61 24.12 -8.56 0.51
N LEU A 62 24.79 -9.59 -0.01
CA LEU A 62 24.16 -10.83 -0.46
C LEU A 62 23.53 -11.61 0.71
N GLU A 63 24.24 -11.74 1.84
CA GLU A 63 23.70 -12.38 3.05
C GLU A 63 22.43 -11.67 3.56
N LEU A 64 22.36 -10.34 3.48
CA LEU A 64 21.17 -9.57 3.86
C LEU A 64 19.99 -9.80 2.90
N VAL A 65 20.22 -9.90 1.60
CA VAL A 65 19.15 -10.17 0.61
C VAL A 65 18.70 -11.63 0.68
N ASP A 66 19.62 -12.58 0.90
CA ASP A 66 19.24 -13.98 1.12
C ASP A 66 18.42 -14.13 2.40
N ALA A 67 18.79 -13.41 3.47
CA ALA A 67 17.97 -13.34 4.67
C ALA A 67 16.57 -12.78 4.40
N LEU A 68 16.48 -11.75 3.56
CA LEU A 68 15.20 -11.14 3.19
C LEU A 68 14.31 -12.12 2.40
N VAL A 69 14.89 -12.84 1.43
CA VAL A 69 14.20 -13.91 0.70
C VAL A 69 13.71 -14.99 1.67
N CYS A 70 14.57 -15.45 2.57
CA CYS A 70 14.22 -16.47 3.57
C CYS A 70 13.06 -16.02 4.49
N PHE A 71 13.08 -14.79 5.00
CA PHE A 71 11.98 -14.29 5.83
C PHE A 71 10.69 -14.11 5.05
N THR A 72 10.78 -13.60 3.81
CA THR A 72 9.61 -13.43 2.95
C THR A 72 8.98 -14.78 2.63
N TYR A 73 9.78 -15.77 2.27
CA TYR A 73 9.34 -17.12 1.96
C TYR A 73 8.73 -17.81 3.18
N ALA A 74 9.33 -17.67 4.36
CA ALA A 74 8.78 -18.22 5.60
C ALA A 74 7.39 -17.64 5.92
N ILE A 75 7.22 -16.32 5.83
CA ILE A 75 5.90 -15.67 6.04
C ILE A 75 4.91 -16.12 4.97
N TRP A 76 5.32 -16.13 3.69
CA TRP A 76 4.49 -16.53 2.57
C TRP A 76 3.99 -17.98 2.71
N ILE A 77 4.86 -18.95 3.04
CA ILE A 77 4.45 -20.35 3.22
C ILE A 77 3.29 -20.47 4.21
N ARG A 78 3.37 -19.77 5.34
CA ARG A 78 2.34 -19.85 6.38
C ARG A 78 1.01 -19.24 5.92
N ASP A 79 1.08 -18.14 5.17
CA ASP A 79 -0.07 -17.48 4.56
C ASP A 79 -0.68 -18.35 3.45
N TYR A 80 0.16 -18.95 2.61
CA TYR A 80 -0.21 -19.85 1.52
C TYR A 80 -0.93 -21.09 2.03
N ALA A 81 -0.36 -21.76 3.04
CA ALA A 81 -0.94 -22.96 3.66
C ALA A 81 -2.37 -22.73 4.19
N LYS A 82 -2.63 -21.52 4.72
CA LYS A 82 -3.91 -21.15 5.31
C LYS A 82 -4.85 -20.43 4.35
N ARG A 83 -4.38 -20.07 3.15
CA ARG A 83 -5.06 -19.19 2.19
C ARG A 83 -5.52 -17.90 2.87
N THR A 84 -4.63 -17.27 3.64
CA THR A 84 -4.88 -16.01 4.33
C THR A 84 -3.74 -15.03 4.13
N CYS A 85 -3.94 -13.79 4.57
CA CYS A 85 -2.88 -12.78 4.63
C CYS A 85 -2.85 -12.13 6.01
N TYR A 86 -1.89 -12.51 6.86
CA TYR A 86 -1.75 -11.91 8.19
C TYR A 86 -0.95 -10.61 8.12
N ARG A 87 -1.62 -9.46 8.03
CA ARG A 87 -0.96 -8.13 7.89
C ARG A 87 0.08 -7.83 8.96
N THR A 88 -0.19 -8.22 10.21
CA THR A 88 0.75 -8.05 11.33
C THR A 88 2.06 -8.80 11.10
N SER A 89 2.01 -9.95 10.43
CA SER A 89 3.21 -10.73 10.10
C SER A 89 4.07 -10.00 9.08
N TRP A 90 3.43 -9.49 8.01
CA TRP A 90 4.11 -8.68 6.99
C TRP A 90 4.66 -7.36 7.53
N SER A 91 4.04 -6.74 8.54
CA SER A 91 4.61 -5.53 9.15
C SER A 91 5.94 -5.77 9.87
N THR A 92 6.25 -7.01 10.28
CA THR A 92 7.51 -7.32 10.96
C THR A 92 8.74 -7.25 10.06
N ILE A 93 8.57 -7.39 8.74
CA ILE A 93 9.68 -7.40 7.78
C ILE A 93 9.94 -6.01 7.17
N GLU A 94 9.01 -5.06 7.28
CA GLU A 94 9.09 -3.73 6.62
C GLU A 94 10.36 -2.95 6.99
N ALA A 95 10.74 -2.92 8.26
CA ALA A 95 11.95 -2.24 8.68
C ALA A 95 13.23 -2.92 8.14
N PHE A 96 13.19 -4.25 7.97
CA PHE A 96 14.31 -4.99 7.39
C PHE A 96 14.38 -4.82 5.87
N LEU A 97 13.24 -4.75 5.18
CA LEU A 97 13.15 -4.37 3.76
C LEU A 97 13.77 -3.00 3.51
N ALA A 98 13.37 -1.99 4.30
CA ALA A 98 13.91 -0.64 4.20
C ALA A 98 15.43 -0.62 4.42
N TRP A 99 15.92 -1.39 5.40
CA TRP A 99 17.35 -1.55 5.65
C TRP A 99 18.08 -2.16 4.45
N CYS A 100 17.56 -3.25 3.89
CA CYS A 100 18.16 -3.89 2.71
C CYS A 100 18.22 -2.91 1.53
N LYS A 101 17.12 -2.20 1.23
CA LYS A 101 17.10 -1.18 0.17
C LYS A 101 18.18 -0.13 0.38
N GLN A 102 18.28 0.43 1.59
CA GLN A 102 19.25 1.46 1.91
C GLN A 102 20.69 0.98 1.68
N LYS A 103 21.00 -0.26 2.06
CA LYS A 103 22.35 -0.84 1.88
C LYS A 103 22.74 -1.02 0.43
N TRP A 104 21.80 -1.39 -0.43
CA TRP A 104 22.08 -1.54 -1.85
C TRP A 104 22.10 -0.20 -2.60
N LEU A 105 21.39 0.81 -2.12
CA LEU A 105 21.39 2.15 -2.71
C LEU A 105 22.59 3.02 -2.30
N SER A 106 23.30 2.68 -1.23
CA SER A 106 24.40 3.51 -0.70
C SER A 106 25.74 3.35 -1.42
N GLU A 107 25.88 2.34 -2.27
CA GLU A 107 27.14 2.03 -2.96
C GLU A 107 26.98 2.18 -4.48
N GLU A 108 28.08 2.49 -5.18
CA GLU A 108 28.10 2.42 -6.64
C GLU A 108 28.04 0.95 -7.07
N VAL A 109 26.88 0.53 -7.56
CA VAL A 109 26.61 -0.85 -7.95
C VAL A 109 26.72 -1.02 -9.47
N ILE A 110 27.35 -2.11 -9.90
CA ILE A 110 27.29 -2.56 -11.30
C ILE A 110 25.87 -2.99 -11.66
N ASP A 111 25.56 -3.08 -12.96
CA ASP A 111 24.21 -3.41 -13.42
C ASP A 111 23.69 -4.76 -12.87
N ALA A 112 24.55 -5.77 -12.74
CA ALA A 112 24.20 -7.06 -12.12
C ALA A 112 23.78 -6.88 -10.64
N GLU A 113 24.51 -6.07 -9.89
CA GLU A 113 24.19 -5.74 -8.50
C GLU A 113 22.90 -4.90 -8.39
N ARG A 114 22.67 -3.99 -9.34
CA ARG A 114 21.45 -3.18 -9.41
C ARG A 114 20.19 -4.04 -9.55
N SER A 115 20.28 -5.22 -10.15
CA SER A 115 19.15 -6.15 -10.24
C SER A 115 18.64 -6.62 -8.86
N PHE A 116 19.49 -6.66 -7.83
CA PHE A 116 19.06 -6.99 -6.47
C PHE A 116 18.25 -5.86 -5.83
N ILE A 117 18.47 -4.61 -6.21
CA ILE A 117 17.57 -3.50 -5.86
C ILE A 117 16.18 -3.78 -6.44
N GLY A 118 16.13 -4.21 -7.70
CA GLY A 118 14.90 -4.61 -8.37
C GLY A 118 14.20 -5.77 -7.69
N LEU A 119 14.95 -6.79 -7.25
CA LEU A 119 14.42 -7.90 -6.46
C LEU A 119 13.81 -7.44 -5.14
N ILE A 120 14.48 -6.55 -4.40
CA ILE A 120 13.95 -6.04 -3.12
C ILE A 120 12.65 -5.25 -3.33
N TYR A 121 12.60 -4.40 -4.36
CA TYR A 121 11.37 -3.70 -4.73
C TYR A 121 10.28 -4.66 -5.22
N MET A 122 10.64 -5.72 -5.93
CA MET A 122 9.69 -6.75 -6.37
C MET A 122 9.07 -7.46 -5.16
N ILE A 123 9.88 -7.88 -4.19
CA ILE A 123 9.41 -8.46 -2.92
C ILE A 123 8.43 -7.50 -2.23
N GLU A 124 8.81 -6.24 -2.04
CA GLU A 124 7.97 -5.24 -1.39
C GLU A 124 6.65 -4.99 -2.16
N GLY A 125 6.72 -4.89 -3.48
CA GLY A 125 5.56 -4.70 -4.35
C GLY A 125 4.57 -5.86 -4.25
N PHE A 126 5.05 -7.10 -4.27
CA PHE A 126 4.21 -8.30 -4.12
C PHE A 126 3.65 -8.43 -2.70
N ILE A 127 4.37 -8.01 -1.66
CA ILE A 127 3.81 -7.94 -0.28
C ILE A 127 2.62 -6.97 -0.22
N TYR A 128 2.76 -5.77 -0.80
CA TYR A 128 1.65 -4.82 -0.85
C TYR A 128 0.48 -5.35 -1.68
N ALA A 129 0.76 -5.94 -2.84
CA ALA A 129 -0.29 -6.49 -3.70
C ALA A 129 -1.06 -7.64 -3.01
N ARG A 130 -0.37 -8.51 -2.26
CA ARG A 130 -1.01 -9.53 -1.42
C ARG A 130 -1.92 -8.94 -0.36
N LYS A 131 -1.46 -7.92 0.38
CA LYS A 131 -2.30 -7.22 1.38
C LYS A 131 -3.57 -6.64 0.74
N VAL A 132 -3.45 -6.05 -0.45
CA VAL A 132 -4.54 -5.42 -1.23
C VAL A 132 -5.56 -6.45 -1.71
N ALA A 133 -5.11 -7.55 -2.31
CA ALA A 133 -5.98 -8.60 -2.83
C ALA A 133 -6.80 -9.24 -1.69
N TYR A 134 -6.14 -9.66 -0.62
CA TYR A 134 -6.82 -10.27 0.52
C TYR A 134 -7.71 -9.29 1.29
N LEU A 135 -7.38 -8.01 1.39
CA LEU A 135 -8.27 -6.99 1.97
C LEU A 135 -9.54 -6.82 1.11
N ALA A 136 -9.36 -6.78 -0.22
CA ALA A 136 -10.48 -6.67 -1.15
C ALA A 136 -11.44 -7.86 -1.04
N GLU A 137 -10.89 -9.07 -1.03
CA GLU A 137 -11.67 -10.32 -0.98
C GLU A 137 -12.34 -10.55 0.37
N SER A 138 -11.64 -10.34 1.49
CA SER A 138 -12.14 -10.75 2.81
C SER A 138 -13.01 -9.71 3.53
N GLN A 139 -12.90 -8.43 3.20
CA GLN A 139 -13.55 -7.35 3.97
C GLN A 139 -14.22 -6.33 3.06
N LEU A 140 -13.44 -5.72 2.14
CA LEU A 140 -13.92 -4.54 1.43
C LEU A 140 -15.07 -4.86 0.46
N GLY A 141 -15.05 -6.04 -0.18
CA GLY A 141 -16.11 -6.47 -1.09
C GLY A 141 -17.49 -6.50 -0.41
N GLU A 142 -17.58 -7.07 0.78
CA GLU A 142 -18.84 -7.12 1.53
C GLU A 142 -19.29 -5.74 2.01
N ASP A 143 -18.36 -4.93 2.53
CA ASP A 143 -18.71 -3.61 3.06
C ASP A 143 -19.17 -2.67 1.94
N VAL A 144 -18.52 -2.71 0.77
CA VAL A 144 -18.95 -1.97 -0.42
C VAL A 144 -20.32 -2.44 -0.87
N ALA A 145 -20.58 -3.74 -0.90
CA ALA A 145 -21.89 -4.28 -1.29
C ALA A 145 -23.00 -3.83 -0.32
N LYS A 146 -22.77 -3.92 1.00
CA LYS A 146 -23.72 -3.47 2.03
C LYS A 146 -24.01 -1.97 1.92
N LEU A 147 -22.97 -1.15 1.73
CA LEU A 147 -23.12 0.29 1.53
C LEU A 147 -23.93 0.58 0.26
N TYR A 148 -23.61 -0.10 -0.83
CA TYR A 148 -24.31 0.06 -2.11
C TYR A 148 -25.79 -0.31 -2.00
N ASP A 149 -26.11 -1.42 -1.34
CA ASP A 149 -27.50 -1.84 -1.13
C ASP A 149 -28.27 -0.87 -0.23
N SER A 150 -27.65 -0.35 0.84
CA SER A 150 -28.25 0.69 1.68
C SER A 150 -28.57 1.94 0.86
N MET A 151 -27.60 2.43 0.09
CA MET A 151 -27.77 3.59 -0.79
C MET A 151 -28.88 3.38 -1.82
N ARG A 152 -28.96 2.20 -2.42
CA ARG A 152 -30.03 1.87 -3.38
C ARG A 152 -31.41 1.98 -2.74
N VAL A 153 -31.59 1.47 -1.52
CA VAL A 153 -32.86 1.56 -0.79
C VAL A 153 -33.18 3.01 -0.42
N GLU A 154 -32.19 3.77 0.05
CA GLU A 154 -32.37 5.18 0.39
C GLU A 154 -32.75 6.04 -0.82
N VAL A 155 -32.12 5.80 -1.98
CA VAL A 155 -32.46 6.45 -3.27
C VAL A 155 -33.88 6.11 -3.70
N ASP A 156 -34.28 4.83 -3.62
CA ASP A 156 -35.63 4.40 -3.99
C ASP A 156 -36.71 5.03 -3.08
N GLN A 157 -36.42 5.13 -1.78
CA GLN A 157 -37.28 5.81 -0.80
C GLN A 157 -37.37 7.31 -1.05
N ALA A 158 -36.24 7.98 -1.37
CA ALA A 158 -36.22 9.40 -1.67
C ALA A 158 -37.05 9.71 -2.92
N ALA A 159 -36.91 8.89 -3.95
CA ALA A 159 -37.73 9.00 -5.15
C ALA A 159 -39.23 8.81 -4.85
N THR A 160 -39.58 7.76 -4.11
CA THR A 160 -40.98 7.49 -3.74
C THR A 160 -41.60 8.62 -2.93
N LYS A 161 -40.84 9.22 -2.00
CA LYS A 161 -41.29 10.37 -1.21
C LYS A 161 -41.52 11.62 -2.06
N ALA A 162 -40.65 11.89 -3.03
CA ALA A 162 -40.81 13.01 -3.96
C ALA A 162 -42.07 12.85 -4.83
N GLU A 163 -42.30 11.65 -5.36
CA GLU A 163 -43.50 11.32 -6.13
C GLU A 163 -44.79 11.53 -5.31
N GLN A 164 -44.79 11.09 -4.06
CA GLN A 164 -45.92 11.28 -3.14
C GLN A 164 -46.17 12.77 -2.83
N ALA A 165 -45.10 13.56 -2.67
CA ALA A 165 -45.20 15.00 -2.42
C ALA A 165 -45.83 15.73 -3.62
N HIS A 166 -45.47 15.34 -4.85
CA HIS A 166 -46.05 15.91 -6.06
C HIS A 166 -47.57 15.63 -6.15
N LEU A 167 -47.97 14.38 -5.95
CA LEU A 167 -49.39 13.99 -5.96
C LEU A 167 -50.22 14.74 -4.89
N SER A 168 -49.64 14.98 -3.71
CA SER A 168 -50.31 15.71 -2.64
C SER A 168 -50.48 17.21 -2.91
N THR A 169 -49.57 17.81 -3.68
CA THR A 169 -49.60 19.23 -4.03
C THR A 169 -50.66 19.50 -5.11
N ASP A 170 -50.79 18.61 -6.10
CA ASP A 170 -51.82 18.70 -7.14
C ASP A 170 -53.25 18.56 -6.56
N LEU A 171 -53.43 17.73 -5.54
CA LEU A 171 -54.72 17.57 -4.85
C LEU A 171 -55.11 18.80 -4.01
N ASN A 172 -54.14 19.50 -3.40
CA ASN A 172 -54.40 20.69 -2.58
C ASN A 172 -54.63 21.96 -3.42
N LEU A 173 -54.05 22.06 -4.61
CA LEU A 173 -54.33 23.17 -5.53
C LEU A 173 -55.78 23.13 -6.05
N GLY A 174 -56.36 21.92 -6.21
CA GLY A 174 -57.75 21.73 -6.62
C GLY A 174 -58.79 22.20 -5.60
N LEU A 175 -58.47 22.21 -4.29
CA LEU A 175 -59.40 22.66 -3.24
C LEU A 175 -59.28 24.16 -2.89
N MET A 176 -58.15 24.82 -3.16
CA MET A 176 -57.97 26.25 -2.87
C MET A 176 -58.35 27.18 -4.02
N ALA A 177 -58.64 26.65 -5.22
CA ALA A 177 -59.07 27.45 -6.38
C ALA A 177 -60.49 28.03 -6.28
N GLN A 178 -61.21 27.87 -5.15
CA GLN A 178 -62.57 28.40 -4.96
C GLN A 178 -62.72 29.55 -3.95
N LYS A 179 -61.64 30.11 -3.37
CA LYS A 179 -61.77 31.32 -2.54
C LYS A 179 -61.21 32.58 -3.22
N ALA A 180 -62.17 33.33 -3.74
CA ALA A 180 -62.18 34.68 -4.27
C ALA A 180 -61.08 35.66 -3.81
N GLN A 181 -60.73 36.51 -4.78
CA GLN A 181 -60.07 37.82 -4.68
C GLN A 181 -60.34 38.56 -3.35
N GLY A 182 -59.28 38.77 -2.58
CA GLY A 182 -59.21 39.77 -1.51
C GLY A 182 -58.07 40.73 -1.80
N THR A 183 -58.39 42.01 -1.93
CA THR A 183 -57.50 43.16 -2.15
C THR A 183 -56.32 43.24 -1.17
N PRO A 184 -55.17 43.84 -1.57
CA PRO A 184 -53.98 43.93 -0.73
C PRO A 184 -54.17 44.94 0.43
N PRO A 185 -53.82 44.59 1.68
CA PRO A 185 -53.75 45.56 2.77
C PRO A 185 -52.43 46.34 2.69
N MET A 186 -52.54 47.67 2.71
CA MET A 186 -51.42 48.60 2.82
C MET A 186 -50.77 48.54 4.22
N LEU A 187 -49.43 48.58 4.24
CA LEU A 187 -48.41 49.09 5.22
C LEU A 187 -48.83 49.39 6.69
N PRO A 188 -47.95 49.14 7.69
CA PRO A 188 -46.94 50.15 8.04
C PRO A 188 -45.54 49.61 8.41
N SER A 189 -44.54 50.46 8.13
CA SER A 189 -43.12 50.32 8.47
C SER A 189 -42.87 50.29 10.00
N PRO A 190 -41.85 49.55 10.49
CA PRO A 190 -41.34 49.76 11.85
C PRO A 190 -40.27 50.86 11.88
N ALA A 191 -40.49 51.84 12.75
CA ALA A 191 -39.52 52.85 13.16
C ALA A 191 -38.50 52.28 14.16
N SER A 192 -37.28 52.80 14.07
CA SER A 192 -36.12 52.58 14.92
C SER A 192 -36.33 52.96 16.38
N ILE A 193 -35.93 52.10 17.33
CA ILE A 193 -35.47 52.47 18.69
C ILE A 193 -34.33 51.51 19.13
N ALA A 194 -33.11 52.04 19.21
CA ALA A 194 -31.99 51.58 20.06
C ALA A 194 -32.14 52.24 21.47
N PRO A 195 -31.33 52.00 22.55
CA PRO A 195 -29.96 51.44 22.63
C PRO A 195 -29.74 50.44 23.83
N THR A 196 -28.62 49.72 23.98
CA THR A 196 -27.41 50.19 24.70
C THR A 196 -26.31 49.10 24.78
N ASN A 197 -25.06 49.56 24.58
CA ASN A 197 -23.79 49.20 25.25
C ASN A 197 -23.03 47.88 24.99
N SER A 198 -21.88 48.04 24.32
CA SER A 198 -20.51 47.53 24.64
C SER A 198 -19.75 47.31 23.31
N ALA A 199 -18.91 48.20 22.80
CA ALA A 199 -17.62 48.75 23.28
C ALA A 199 -16.51 47.70 23.47
N ASN A 200 -15.75 47.37 22.40
CA ASN A 200 -14.35 47.78 22.26
C ASN A 200 -13.66 47.34 20.94
N SER A 201 -13.16 48.35 20.22
CA SER A 201 -11.83 48.50 19.60
C SER A 201 -11.39 47.76 18.31
N THR A 202 -11.39 48.57 17.26
CA THR A 202 -10.72 48.68 15.95
C THR A 202 -9.15 48.70 15.94
N PRO A 203 -8.43 48.98 14.81
CA PRO A 203 -8.46 48.44 13.43
C PRO A 203 -7.04 48.36 12.75
N THR A 204 -6.98 47.95 11.46
CA THR A 204 -6.18 48.49 10.31
C THR A 204 -6.19 47.43 9.18
N THR A 205 -6.34 47.64 7.87
CA THR A 205 -6.44 48.81 6.98
C THR A 205 -7.05 48.36 5.63
N ARG A 206 -7.97 49.16 5.07
CA ARG A 206 -8.11 49.66 3.69
C ARG A 206 -7.81 48.75 2.48
N ASP A 207 -8.82 48.54 1.61
CA ASP A 207 -8.75 49.02 0.22
C ASP A 207 -10.13 49.22 -0.45
N GLU A 208 -10.17 50.23 -1.31
CA GLU A 208 -11.30 50.90 -1.94
C GLU A 208 -11.93 50.07 -3.08
N GLY A 209 -13.26 49.98 -3.10
CA GLY A 209 -14.03 49.43 -4.21
C GLY A 209 -15.51 49.76 -4.12
N THR A 210 -15.95 50.76 -4.89
CA THR A 210 -17.33 51.24 -5.01
C THR A 210 -18.28 50.13 -5.52
N PRO A 211 -19.39 49.79 -4.85
CA PRO A 211 -20.41 48.92 -5.43
C PRO A 211 -21.40 49.73 -6.28
N LEU A 212 -21.54 49.36 -7.56
CA LEU A 212 -22.63 49.76 -8.44
C LEU A 212 -23.95 49.09 -8.01
N PRO A 213 -25.11 49.77 -8.06
CA PRO A 213 -26.40 49.14 -7.80
C PRO A 213 -26.86 48.38 -9.05
N HIS A 214 -26.87 47.05 -8.98
CA HIS A 214 -27.59 46.21 -9.94
C HIS A 214 -29.10 46.22 -9.62
N PRO A 215 -29.98 46.36 -10.63
CA PRO A 215 -31.42 46.23 -10.43
C PRO A 215 -31.77 44.78 -10.09
N ALA A 216 -32.65 44.62 -9.09
CA ALA A 216 -33.23 43.36 -8.70
C ALA A 216 -34.00 42.75 -9.89
N ALA A 217 -33.39 41.76 -10.55
CA ALA A 217 -34.09 40.88 -11.46
C ALA A 217 -34.95 39.92 -10.62
N ALA A 218 -36.26 40.01 -10.80
CA ALA A 218 -37.19 39.02 -10.29
C ALA A 218 -36.80 37.63 -10.80
N SER A 219 -36.55 36.70 -9.89
CA SER A 219 -36.27 35.30 -10.18
C SER A 219 -37.50 34.65 -10.82
N ALA A 220 -37.55 34.65 -12.15
CA ALA A 220 -38.42 33.75 -12.89
C ALA A 220 -37.91 32.32 -12.68
N SER A 221 -38.76 31.44 -12.17
CA SER A 221 -38.54 30.01 -12.03
C SER A 221 -38.31 29.39 -13.40
N GLN A 222 -37.04 29.31 -13.83
CA GLN A 222 -36.66 28.56 -15.03
C GLN A 222 -36.90 27.07 -14.76
N GLN A 223 -37.98 26.53 -15.34
CA GLN A 223 -38.19 25.09 -15.43
C GLN A 223 -37.06 24.47 -16.25
N ARG A 224 -36.19 23.71 -15.58
CA ARG A 224 -35.10 22.97 -16.22
C ARG A 224 -35.73 21.92 -17.16
N PRO A 225 -35.34 21.85 -18.44
CA PRO A 225 -35.90 20.85 -19.35
C PRO A 225 -35.58 19.43 -18.84
N PRO A 226 -36.51 18.46 -19.04
CA PRO A 226 -36.30 17.08 -18.60
C PRO A 226 -35.08 16.47 -19.29
N LEU A 227 -34.19 15.87 -18.49
CA LEU A 227 -32.98 15.19 -18.98
C LEU A 227 -33.35 13.95 -19.79
N LEU A 228 -32.72 13.78 -20.95
CA LEU A 228 -32.90 12.61 -21.80
C LEU A 228 -32.42 11.30 -21.11
N PRO A 229 -33.03 10.15 -21.45
CA PRO A 229 -32.60 8.84 -20.96
C PRO A 229 -31.11 8.61 -21.26
N GLY A 230 -30.30 8.39 -20.22
CA GLY A 230 -28.87 8.08 -20.33
C GLY A 230 -27.90 9.21 -19.91
N GLN A 231 -28.39 10.42 -19.63
CA GLN A 231 -27.57 11.53 -19.10
C GLN A 231 -27.69 11.70 -17.58
N HIS A 232 -28.28 10.73 -16.88
CA HIS A 232 -28.51 10.85 -15.45
C HIS A 232 -27.20 10.70 -14.66
N PRO A 233 -26.95 11.57 -13.66
CA PRO A 233 -25.79 11.47 -12.77
C PRO A 233 -25.81 10.17 -11.94
N ILE A 234 -27.01 9.66 -11.63
CA ILE A 234 -27.19 8.39 -10.94
C ILE A 234 -27.12 7.27 -11.99
N ARG A 235 -26.04 6.47 -11.93
CA ARG A 235 -25.77 5.40 -12.91
C ARG A 235 -26.01 4.01 -12.34
N GLY A 236 -26.35 3.10 -13.25
CA GLY A 236 -26.37 1.65 -12.98
C GLY A 236 -27.47 1.23 -12.02
N LYS A 237 -27.14 0.33 -11.09
CA LYS A 237 -28.12 -0.32 -10.21
C LYS A 237 -28.62 0.57 -9.06
N LEU A 238 -28.07 1.78 -8.88
CA LEU A 238 -28.58 2.77 -7.93
C LEU A 238 -29.87 3.43 -8.43
N LEU A 239 -30.09 3.45 -9.75
CA LEU A 239 -31.30 4.01 -10.32
C LEU A 239 -32.49 3.06 -10.07
N PRO A 240 -33.61 3.56 -9.48
CA PRO A 240 -34.80 2.75 -9.28
C PRO A 240 -35.30 2.14 -10.60
N GLN A 241 -35.84 0.92 -10.52
CA GLN A 241 -36.21 0.14 -11.71
C GLN A 241 -37.18 0.91 -12.64
N ARG A 242 -38.13 1.63 -12.05
CA ARG A 242 -39.14 2.42 -12.77
C ARG A 242 -38.57 3.56 -13.61
N TYR A 243 -37.36 4.03 -13.29
CA TYR A 243 -36.72 5.16 -13.96
C TYR A 243 -35.63 4.75 -14.95
N ARG A 244 -35.43 3.44 -15.18
CA ARG A 244 -34.44 2.98 -16.16
C ARG A 244 -34.82 3.28 -17.61
N GLU A 245 -36.11 3.26 -17.90
CA GLU A 245 -36.66 3.44 -19.25
C GLU A 245 -37.62 4.63 -19.35
N ALA A 246 -37.90 5.30 -18.22
CA ALA A 246 -38.83 6.41 -18.13
C ALA A 246 -38.10 7.73 -17.79
N PRO A 247 -38.61 8.89 -18.27
CA PRO A 247 -38.08 10.17 -17.86
C PRO A 247 -38.28 10.40 -16.36
N ILE A 248 -37.29 11.03 -15.73
CA ILE A 248 -37.27 11.28 -14.29
C ILE A 248 -37.72 12.72 -14.04
N PRO A 249 -38.78 12.95 -13.23
CA PRO A 249 -39.15 14.30 -12.81
C PRO A 249 -37.99 15.01 -12.10
N ALA A 250 -37.84 16.33 -12.32
CA ALA A 250 -36.69 17.09 -11.84
C ALA A 250 -36.57 17.11 -10.31
N ASP A 251 -37.71 17.28 -9.63
CA ASP A 251 -37.84 17.22 -8.17
C ASP A 251 -37.45 15.85 -7.60
N THR A 252 -37.84 14.77 -8.29
CA THR A 252 -37.46 13.40 -7.93
C THR A 252 -35.96 13.18 -8.11
N MET A 253 -35.37 13.69 -9.19
CA MET A 253 -33.92 13.63 -9.40
C MET A 253 -33.15 14.38 -8.32
N ASP A 254 -33.58 15.60 -7.97
CA ASP A 254 -32.95 16.39 -6.92
C ASP A 254 -33.05 15.70 -5.55
N ALA A 255 -34.20 15.09 -5.24
CA ALA A 255 -34.38 14.29 -4.04
C ALA A 255 -33.44 13.07 -4.01
N MET A 256 -33.33 12.32 -5.11
CA MET A 256 -32.42 11.18 -5.20
C MET A 256 -30.95 11.61 -5.06
N LEU A 257 -30.55 12.73 -5.65
CA LEU A 257 -29.18 13.27 -5.55
C LEU A 257 -28.84 13.80 -4.16
N SER A 258 -29.84 14.19 -3.38
CA SER A 258 -29.65 14.64 -2.00
C SER A 258 -29.40 13.50 -1.00
N VAL A 259 -29.55 12.24 -1.44
CA VAL A 259 -29.31 11.07 -0.58
C VAL A 259 -27.85 11.04 -0.15
N THR A 260 -27.65 10.97 1.17
CA THR A 260 -26.34 10.81 1.79
C THR A 260 -26.37 9.57 2.67
N SER A 261 -25.33 8.74 2.57
CA SER A 261 -25.21 7.53 3.38
C SER A 261 -24.06 7.65 4.38
N ARG A 262 -24.25 7.04 5.56
CA ARG A 262 -23.25 7.07 6.63
C ARG A 262 -22.23 5.98 6.39
N VAL A 263 -20.97 6.39 6.34
CA VAL A 263 -19.85 5.47 6.15
C VAL A 263 -19.18 5.21 7.50
N SER A 264 -18.92 3.94 7.83
CA SER A 264 -18.24 3.59 9.08
C SER A 264 -16.76 4.01 9.05
N LEU A 265 -16.22 4.42 10.20
CA LEU A 265 -14.80 4.78 10.31
C LEU A 265 -13.87 3.61 9.92
N PRO A 266 -14.11 2.34 10.35
CA PRO A 266 -13.29 1.21 9.93
C PRO A 266 -13.27 1.01 8.41
N PHE A 267 -14.41 1.20 7.74
CA PHE A 267 -14.48 1.10 6.28
C PHE A 267 -13.65 2.19 5.58
N LEU A 268 -13.73 3.44 6.06
CA LEU A 268 -12.89 4.53 5.53
C LEU A 268 -11.40 4.25 5.74
N GLN A 269 -11.03 3.67 6.88
CA GLN A 269 -9.65 3.25 7.14
C GLN A 269 -9.21 2.15 6.17
N ASN A 270 -10.04 1.14 5.93
CA ASN A 270 -9.78 0.08 4.96
C ASN A 270 -9.63 0.61 3.53
N ILE A 271 -10.48 1.55 3.09
CA ILE A 271 -10.33 2.21 1.79
C ILE A 271 -8.99 2.95 1.70
N ARG A 272 -8.66 3.73 2.74
CA ARG A 272 -7.39 4.47 2.78
C ARG A 272 -6.19 3.52 2.69
N GLU A 273 -6.22 2.41 3.43
CA GLU A 273 -5.17 1.39 3.39
C GLU A 273 -5.07 0.72 2.02
N GLN A 274 -6.22 0.43 1.39
CA GLN A 274 -6.28 -0.12 0.03
C GLN A 274 -5.64 0.81 -1.00
N VAL A 275 -5.97 2.11 -0.96
CA VAL A 275 -5.42 3.12 -1.88
C VAL A 275 -3.91 3.29 -1.65
N ASN A 276 -3.49 3.41 -0.40
CA ASN A 276 -2.08 3.56 -0.05
C ASN A 276 -1.25 2.35 -0.48
N SER A 277 -1.73 1.14 -0.19
CA SER A 277 -1.04 -0.11 -0.53
C SER A 277 -1.01 -0.35 -2.04
N THR A 278 -2.08 0.01 -2.76
CA THR A 278 -2.10 -0.06 -4.24
C THR A 278 -1.07 0.90 -4.85
N THR A 279 -1.00 2.13 -4.33
CA THR A 279 -0.03 3.13 -4.79
C THR A 279 1.41 2.68 -4.49
N ALA A 280 1.65 2.14 -3.29
CA ALA A 280 2.95 1.61 -2.89
C ALA A 280 3.36 0.40 -3.75
N ALA A 281 2.44 -0.54 -4.01
CA ALA A 281 2.68 -1.67 -4.90
C ALA A 281 3.07 -1.21 -6.31
N ALA A 282 2.30 -0.29 -6.89
CA ALA A 282 2.55 0.24 -8.23
C ALA A 282 3.91 0.96 -8.33
N HIS A 283 4.28 1.73 -7.30
CA HIS A 283 5.60 2.36 -7.21
C HIS A 283 6.71 1.30 -7.16
N CYS A 284 6.62 0.34 -6.23
CA CYS A 284 7.66 -0.68 -6.06
C CYS A 284 7.83 -1.54 -7.31
N LEU A 285 6.74 -1.95 -7.97
CA LEU A 285 6.81 -2.76 -9.18
C LEU A 285 7.40 -1.98 -10.37
N ARG A 286 7.21 -0.66 -10.43
CA ARG A 286 7.84 0.20 -11.44
C ARG A 286 9.36 0.25 -11.25
N GLU A 287 9.82 0.49 -10.02
CA GLU A 287 11.24 0.50 -9.67
C GLU A 287 11.88 -0.89 -9.88
N ALA A 288 11.13 -1.96 -9.56
CA ALA A 288 11.54 -3.32 -9.83
C ALA A 288 11.75 -3.58 -11.33
N GLN A 289 10.77 -3.25 -12.17
CA GLN A 289 10.86 -3.46 -13.63
C GLN A 289 12.00 -2.67 -14.30
N ALA A 290 12.29 -1.47 -13.77
CA ALA A 290 13.38 -0.64 -14.28
C ALA A 290 14.77 -1.27 -14.08
N THR A 291 14.92 -2.14 -13.08
CA THR A 291 16.23 -2.68 -12.67
C THR A 291 16.33 -4.20 -12.79
N LEU A 292 15.21 -4.91 -12.73
CA LEU A 292 15.08 -6.36 -12.86
C LEU A 292 13.98 -6.70 -13.88
N ASN A 293 14.40 -7.14 -15.06
CA ASN A 293 13.55 -7.63 -16.13
C ASN A 293 14.26 -8.78 -16.87
N LEU A 294 13.57 -9.41 -17.83
CA LEU A 294 14.11 -10.56 -18.57
C LEU A 294 15.42 -10.24 -19.31
N THR A 295 15.58 -9.01 -19.81
CA THR A 295 16.82 -8.56 -20.46
C THR A 295 17.99 -8.48 -19.47
N THR A 296 17.73 -8.01 -18.25
CA THR A 296 18.72 -8.05 -17.16
C THR A 296 19.07 -9.49 -16.79
N LEU A 297 18.08 -10.37 -16.68
CA LEU A 297 18.30 -11.79 -16.36
C LEU A 297 19.18 -12.49 -17.41
N VAL A 298 18.83 -12.41 -18.70
CA VAL A 298 19.63 -13.09 -19.74
C VAL A 298 21.09 -12.62 -19.76
N ARG A 299 21.33 -11.34 -19.42
CA ARG A 299 22.66 -10.74 -19.45
C ARG A 299 23.52 -11.10 -18.24
N PHE A 300 22.94 -11.12 -17.05
CA PHE A 300 23.70 -11.22 -15.79
C PHE A 300 23.40 -12.49 -14.99
N PHE A 301 22.31 -13.20 -15.29
CA PHE A 301 21.85 -14.42 -14.63
C PHE A 301 21.36 -15.44 -15.68
N PRO A 302 22.19 -15.82 -16.66
CA PRO A 302 21.77 -16.66 -17.78
C PRO A 302 21.23 -18.03 -17.36
N THR A 303 21.72 -18.61 -16.26
CA THR A 303 21.24 -19.89 -15.73
C THR A 303 19.83 -19.74 -15.16
N THR A 304 19.62 -18.71 -14.34
CA THR A 304 18.30 -18.35 -13.80
C THR A 304 17.33 -18.01 -14.93
N PHE A 305 17.78 -17.27 -15.94
CA PHE A 305 16.99 -16.95 -17.13
C PHE A 305 16.55 -18.22 -17.87
N ALA A 306 17.46 -19.16 -18.11
CA ALA A 306 17.16 -20.42 -18.79
C ALA A 306 16.10 -21.25 -18.03
N ARG A 307 16.17 -21.28 -16.69
CA ARG A 307 15.16 -21.93 -15.83
C ARG A 307 13.79 -21.25 -15.95
N VAL A 308 13.77 -19.93 -16.11
CA VAL A 308 12.55 -19.12 -16.26
C VAL A 308 11.87 -19.34 -17.62
N ILE A 309 12.63 -19.32 -18.73
CA ILE A 309 12.03 -19.39 -20.08
C ILE A 309 11.63 -20.81 -20.50
N ASN A 310 12.21 -21.84 -19.90
CA ASN A 310 11.93 -23.25 -20.22
C ASN A 310 11.01 -23.91 -19.20
N THR A 311 10.33 -23.12 -18.37
CA THR A 311 9.41 -23.62 -17.36
C THR A 311 8.14 -24.19 -18.00
N THR A 312 7.68 -25.31 -17.45
CA THR A 312 6.38 -25.92 -17.73
C THR A 312 5.38 -25.67 -16.60
N LEU A 313 5.85 -25.08 -15.49
CA LEU A 313 5.05 -24.75 -14.33
C LEU A 313 4.07 -23.60 -14.62
N LEU A 314 2.90 -23.70 -13.99
CA LEU A 314 1.86 -22.69 -14.03
C LEU A 314 2.10 -21.61 -12.98
N PRO A 315 1.53 -20.40 -13.16
CA PRO A 315 1.60 -19.33 -12.16
C PRO A 315 1.14 -19.76 -10.77
N THR A 316 0.25 -20.74 -10.66
CA THR A 316 -0.34 -21.22 -9.40
C THR A 316 0.47 -22.31 -8.69
N GLU A 317 1.54 -22.80 -9.31
CA GLU A 317 2.36 -23.93 -8.82
C GLU A 317 3.58 -23.46 -8.01
N GLU A 318 3.46 -22.31 -7.32
CA GLU A 318 4.53 -21.66 -6.54
C GLU A 318 5.15 -22.53 -5.43
N TYR A 319 4.44 -23.57 -5.01
CA TYR A 319 4.82 -24.45 -3.92
C TYR A 319 5.56 -25.72 -4.38
N GLU A 320 5.55 -26.01 -5.69
CA GLU A 320 6.14 -27.24 -6.24
C GLU A 320 7.68 -27.21 -6.20
N PRO A 321 8.37 -26.11 -6.56
CA PRO A 321 9.83 -26.10 -6.55
C PRO A 321 10.40 -26.04 -5.13
N ASP A 322 11.44 -26.83 -4.89
CA ASP A 322 12.29 -26.61 -3.71
C ASP A 322 13.10 -25.34 -3.92
N ILE A 323 12.97 -24.39 -3.00
CA ILE A 323 13.74 -23.14 -3.03
C ILE A 323 15.26 -23.34 -2.97
N GLU A 324 15.71 -24.49 -2.47
CA GLU A 324 17.14 -24.83 -2.50
C GLU A 324 17.60 -25.48 -3.81
N ASP A 325 16.69 -25.82 -4.73
CA ASP A 325 17.03 -26.45 -6.00
C ASP A 325 17.70 -25.47 -6.97
N GLU A 326 18.90 -25.85 -7.43
CA GLU A 326 19.71 -25.10 -8.37
C GLU A 326 19.34 -25.39 -9.84
N GLU A 327 18.74 -26.54 -10.10
CA GLU A 327 18.46 -27.07 -11.46
C GLU A 327 16.97 -27.09 -11.81
N GLY A 328 16.08 -27.01 -10.81
CA GLY A 328 14.63 -27.05 -11.01
C GLY A 328 14.04 -25.90 -11.82
N GLU A 329 12.81 -26.07 -12.28
CA GLU A 329 12.09 -25.06 -13.06
C GLU A 329 11.78 -23.80 -12.23
N LEU A 330 11.74 -22.63 -12.88
CA LEU A 330 11.37 -21.36 -12.25
C LEU A 330 10.31 -20.67 -13.09
N TYR A 331 9.37 -19.98 -12.47
CA TYR A 331 8.41 -19.16 -13.21
C TYR A 331 8.74 -17.67 -13.02
N TRP A 332 8.63 -16.87 -14.08
CA TRP A 332 8.80 -15.42 -13.98
C TRP A 332 7.63 -14.81 -13.19
N PRO A 333 7.88 -14.11 -12.07
CA PRO A 333 6.80 -13.50 -11.29
C PRO A 333 5.97 -12.56 -12.17
N GLY A 334 4.74 -12.96 -12.47
CA GLY A 334 3.86 -12.29 -13.41
C GLY A 334 3.06 -11.16 -12.76
N GLN A 335 1.72 -11.26 -12.84
CA GLN A 335 0.81 -10.25 -12.34
C GLN A 335 0.63 -10.37 -10.83
N SER A 336 1.00 -9.33 -10.08
CA SER A 336 0.83 -9.29 -8.62
C SER A 336 -0.62 -9.01 -8.18
N ILE A 337 -1.51 -8.63 -9.11
CA ILE A 337 -2.87 -8.13 -8.80
C ILE A 337 -3.75 -9.17 -8.08
N THR A 338 -3.47 -10.45 -8.26
CA THR A 338 -4.16 -11.56 -7.59
C THR A 338 -3.71 -11.74 -6.14
N GLY A 339 -2.63 -11.08 -5.72
CA GLY A 339 -1.99 -11.30 -4.41
C GLY A 339 -1.13 -12.55 -4.33
N GLU A 340 -1.01 -13.30 -5.43
CA GLU A 340 -0.12 -14.45 -5.58
C GLU A 340 1.18 -14.07 -6.33
N GLY A 341 2.08 -15.02 -6.49
CA GLY A 341 3.38 -14.88 -7.16
C GLY A 341 4.55 -14.57 -6.22
N LEU A 342 4.31 -14.36 -4.92
CA LEU A 342 5.38 -14.03 -3.97
C LEU A 342 6.33 -15.22 -3.71
N GLY A 343 5.84 -16.45 -3.81
CA GLY A 343 6.66 -17.66 -3.80
C GLY A 343 7.61 -17.67 -4.98
N TRP A 344 7.12 -17.37 -6.20
CA TRP A 344 7.96 -17.22 -7.38
C TRP A 344 9.03 -16.14 -7.23
N VAL A 345 8.70 -14.99 -6.62
CA VAL A 345 9.69 -13.94 -6.34
C VAL A 345 10.80 -14.46 -5.42
N CYS A 346 10.46 -15.24 -4.40
CA CYS A 346 11.45 -15.82 -3.48
C CYS A 346 12.34 -16.86 -4.19
N LEU A 347 11.75 -17.74 -5.00
CA LEU A 347 12.46 -18.74 -5.79
C LEU A 347 13.42 -18.09 -6.79
N LEU A 348 12.95 -17.08 -7.54
CA LEU A 348 13.77 -16.28 -8.44
C LEU A 348 14.91 -15.60 -7.69
N GLY A 349 14.60 -14.97 -6.55
CA GLY A 349 15.59 -14.30 -5.71
C GLY A 349 16.69 -15.24 -5.24
N LYS A 350 16.34 -16.44 -4.77
CA LYS A 350 17.31 -17.44 -4.32
C LYS A 350 18.20 -17.91 -5.48
N ALA A 351 17.64 -18.18 -6.65
CA ALA A 351 18.40 -18.56 -7.84
C ALA A 351 19.39 -17.48 -8.28
N MET A 352 18.94 -16.21 -8.34
CA MET A 352 19.80 -15.07 -8.65
C MET A 352 20.97 -14.94 -7.67
N ILE A 353 20.70 -15.07 -6.37
CA ILE A 353 21.73 -14.98 -5.32
C ILE A 353 22.77 -16.09 -5.47
N LYS A 354 22.33 -17.35 -5.70
CA LYS A 354 23.23 -18.49 -5.86
C LYS A 354 24.10 -18.34 -7.12
N GLU A 355 23.50 -17.98 -8.24
CA GLU A 355 24.21 -17.81 -9.52
C GLU A 355 25.25 -16.70 -9.44
N PHE A 356 24.85 -15.50 -9.00
CA PHE A 356 25.76 -14.36 -8.89
C PHE A 356 26.81 -14.58 -7.79
N GLY A 357 26.40 -15.11 -6.64
CA GLY A 357 27.25 -15.34 -5.49
C GLY A 357 28.39 -16.34 -5.76
N LYS A 358 28.19 -17.28 -6.68
CA LYS A 358 29.19 -18.30 -7.05
C LYS A 358 30.52 -17.68 -7.51
N ALA A 359 30.48 -16.60 -8.29
CA ALA A 359 31.67 -15.90 -8.76
C ALA A 359 32.49 -15.26 -7.62
N TYR A 360 31.84 -14.96 -6.50
CA TYR A 360 32.45 -14.36 -5.31
C TYR A 360 32.67 -15.37 -4.18
N GLY A 361 32.45 -16.66 -4.44
CA GLY A 361 32.58 -17.73 -3.46
C GLY A 361 31.56 -17.64 -2.31
N TYR A 362 30.39 -17.04 -2.53
CA TYR A 362 29.31 -17.01 -1.56
C TYR A 362 28.82 -18.43 -1.25
N LYS A 363 28.66 -18.75 0.04
CA LYS A 363 28.31 -20.10 0.54
C LYS A 363 26.95 -20.16 1.22
N GLY A 364 26.13 -19.12 1.13
CA GLY A 364 24.83 -19.10 1.82
C GLY A 364 24.98 -19.29 3.33
N VAL A 365 24.10 -20.13 3.89
CA VAL A 365 24.08 -20.49 5.32
C VAL A 365 25.35 -21.20 5.81
N ASP A 366 26.10 -21.86 4.93
CA ASP A 366 27.35 -22.54 5.33
C ASP A 366 28.52 -21.58 5.55
N GLY A 367 28.39 -20.34 5.06
CA GLY A 367 29.41 -19.29 5.19
C GLY A 367 29.17 -18.27 6.30
N VAL A 368 28.12 -18.46 7.12
CA VAL A 368 27.67 -17.44 8.08
C VAL A 368 28.65 -17.23 9.22
N VAL A 369 28.75 -15.98 9.69
CA VAL A 369 29.39 -15.66 10.96
C VAL A 369 28.48 -16.14 12.10
N PRO A 370 28.93 -17.06 12.97
CA PRO A 370 28.10 -17.56 14.06
C PRO A 370 27.85 -16.45 15.09
N LYS A 371 26.62 -16.41 15.62
CA LYS A 371 26.30 -15.53 16.74
C LYS A 371 27.01 -16.04 18.00
N PRO A 372 27.77 -15.20 18.73
CA PRO A 372 28.40 -15.58 19.99
C PRO A 372 27.37 -16.18 20.95
N LYS A 373 27.72 -17.30 21.58
CA LYS A 373 26.87 -17.88 22.63
C LYS A 373 26.95 -16.99 23.88
N PRO A 374 25.86 -16.84 24.65
CA PRO A 374 25.86 -16.01 25.87
C PRO A 374 26.95 -16.39 26.88
N GLU A 375 27.32 -17.67 26.95
CA GLU A 375 28.34 -18.20 27.87
C GLU A 375 29.78 -17.84 27.50
N GLU A 376 30.04 -17.57 26.21
CA GLU A 376 31.37 -17.19 25.70
C GLU A 376 31.60 -15.67 25.78
N ALA A 377 30.57 -14.89 26.09
CA ALA A 377 30.68 -13.48 26.44
C ALA A 377 31.19 -13.34 27.88
N GLY A 378 32.44 -13.77 28.13
CA GLY A 378 33.08 -13.63 29.43
C GLY A 378 33.09 -12.18 29.94
N PRO A 379 33.32 -11.97 31.25
CA PRO A 379 33.40 -10.63 31.82
C PRO A 379 34.67 -9.93 31.33
N GLY A 380 34.56 -9.23 30.20
CA GLY A 380 35.65 -8.38 29.68
C GLY A 380 35.89 -7.17 30.60
N PRO A 381 37.13 -6.64 30.68
CA PRO A 381 37.53 -5.64 31.70
C PRO A 381 36.99 -4.22 31.45
N ASN A 382 36.18 -4.01 30.41
CA ASN A 382 35.57 -2.71 30.12
C ASN A 382 34.06 -2.91 29.96
N GLY A 383 33.36 -2.73 31.07
CA GLY A 383 31.90 -2.75 31.17
C GLY A 383 31.26 -1.58 30.42
N PHE A 384 31.32 -1.59 29.10
CA PHE A 384 30.25 -1.00 28.30
C PHE A 384 29.22 -2.10 28.06
N HIS A 385 28.22 -2.13 28.93
CA HIS A 385 26.96 -2.82 28.69
C HIS A 385 26.39 -2.36 27.34
N SER A 386 26.71 -3.08 26.27
CA SER A 386 25.89 -3.06 25.08
C SER A 386 24.61 -3.82 25.42
N GLN A 387 23.62 -3.08 25.94
CA GLN A 387 22.24 -3.55 25.90
C GLN A 387 21.92 -3.77 24.42
N GLN A 388 22.11 -5.00 23.92
CA GLN A 388 21.42 -5.48 22.75
C GLN A 388 19.94 -5.45 23.11
N ARG A 389 19.28 -4.34 22.77
CA ARG A 389 17.82 -4.26 22.76
C ARG A 389 17.33 -5.32 21.79
N SER A 390 16.78 -6.40 22.34
CA SER A 390 15.88 -7.30 21.66
C SER A 390 14.67 -6.48 21.19
N GLY A 391 14.79 -5.86 20.02
CA GLY A 391 13.79 -4.92 19.47
C GLY A 391 14.33 -3.67 18.80
N SER A 392 15.64 -3.39 18.82
CA SER A 392 16.19 -2.28 18.04
C SER A 392 16.66 -2.74 16.65
N THR A 393 15.83 -2.52 15.63
CA THR A 393 16.37 -2.00 14.37
C THR A 393 17.23 -0.77 14.66
N PRO A 394 18.25 -0.45 13.84
CA PRO A 394 19.09 0.73 14.09
C PRO A 394 18.22 2.00 14.12
N GLN A 395 17.90 2.47 15.33
CA GLN A 395 17.35 3.82 15.53
C GLN A 395 18.46 4.80 15.19
N GLY A 396 18.35 5.39 14.00
CA GLY A 396 19.21 6.48 13.56
C GLY A 396 18.71 7.17 12.29
N TYR A 397 17.55 6.79 11.74
CA TYR A 397 16.94 7.51 10.63
C TYR A 397 15.42 7.43 10.72
N THR A 398 14.81 8.49 11.24
CA THR A 398 13.44 8.82 10.85
C THR A 398 13.50 9.29 9.39
N PRO A 399 12.78 8.66 8.45
CA PRO A 399 12.56 9.28 7.16
C PRO A 399 11.87 10.61 7.45
N ARG A 400 12.51 11.74 7.11
CA ARG A 400 11.77 12.99 6.99
C ARG A 400 10.69 12.72 5.94
N GLY A 401 9.44 12.67 6.38
CA GLY A 401 8.30 12.67 5.47
C GLY A 401 8.36 13.94 4.63
N ASN A 402 8.81 13.82 3.38
CA ASN A 402 8.54 14.81 2.36
C ASN A 402 7.08 14.65 1.94
N SER A 403 6.17 15.09 2.80
CA SER A 403 4.83 15.50 2.40
C SER A 403 4.92 16.95 1.95
N ALA A 404 5.44 17.17 0.74
CA ALA A 404 5.22 18.39 -0.01
C ALA A 404 4.68 17.98 -1.38
N LEU A 405 3.37 17.87 -1.46
CA LEU A 405 2.64 18.01 -2.72
C LEU A 405 2.91 19.42 -3.24
N THR A 406 3.93 19.58 -4.07
CA THR A 406 4.00 20.70 -5.00
C THR A 406 3.16 20.33 -6.22
N THR A 407 1.96 20.90 -6.29
CA THR A 407 1.21 21.06 -7.55
C THR A 407 2.05 21.90 -8.52
N PRO A 408 2.23 21.48 -9.79
CA PRO A 408 2.85 22.31 -10.80
C PRO A 408 1.89 23.43 -11.26
N PRO A 409 2.42 24.52 -11.85
CA PRO A 409 1.64 25.62 -12.38
C PRO A 409 0.71 25.24 -13.54
#